data_AF-A0A7W8L8K8-F1
#
_entry.id   AF-A0A7W8L8K8-F1
#
_cell.length_a   1.000
_cell.length_b   1.000
_cell.length_c   1.000
_cell.angle_alpha   90.00
_cell.angle_beta   90.00
_cell.angle_gamma   90.00
#
_symmetry.space_group_name_H-M   'P 1'
#
loop_
_entity.id
_entity.type
_entity.pdbx_description
1 polymer ?
#
loop_
_entity_poly.entity_id
_entity_poly.type
_entity_poly.pdbx_seq_one_letter_code
_entity_poly.pdbx_strand_id
1 'polypeptide(L)'
;MRHPANVKPDQSGKVTCYLLFRIDHPAISMPWWDKCAAGIAAQYPDVTWDKQHIDILCARFVLNPDRFDVVVATNLFGDILSDLGPACTGTIGLAPSGNLNPDRKFPSLFEPVHGSAPDIAGKHVANPIAMIWSAAMMLDFLGHSSGKEREAHDAILKAIEATLIEGPHTGDLGGSASTSEVGKAIAAKLA
;
A
#
# COMPACT_ATOMS: atom_id res chain seq x y z
N MET A 1 6.44 -10.31 -10.63
CA MET A 1 6.61 -9.35 -11.75
C MET A 1 5.56 -9.57 -12.88
N ARG A 2 4.28 -9.88 -12.57
CA ARG A 2 3.23 -10.11 -13.59
C ARG A 2 1.96 -9.25 -13.44
N HIS A 3 1.85 -8.34 -12.48
CA HIS A 3 0.55 -7.65 -12.24
C HIS A 3 0.57 -6.12 -12.04
N PRO A 4 1.37 -5.33 -12.78
CA PRO A 4 1.05 -3.89 -12.88
C PRO A 4 -0.27 -3.64 -13.66
N ALA A 5 -0.76 -4.63 -14.43
CA ALA A 5 -1.91 -4.50 -15.32
C ALA A 5 -3.29 -4.36 -14.65
N ASN A 6 -3.37 -4.43 -13.31
CA ASN A 6 -4.64 -4.27 -12.57
C ASN A 6 -4.72 -2.95 -11.78
N VAL A 7 -3.74 -2.04 -11.93
CA VAL A 7 -3.80 -0.74 -11.27
C VAL A 7 -4.55 0.25 -12.16
N LYS A 8 -5.59 0.90 -11.62
CA LYS A 8 -6.38 1.88 -12.35
C LYS A 8 -5.52 3.11 -12.68
N PRO A 9 -5.63 3.67 -13.90
CA PRO A 9 -4.91 4.87 -14.31
C PRO A 9 -5.34 6.09 -13.49
N ASP A 10 -4.47 7.10 -13.45
CA ASP A 10 -4.80 8.43 -12.94
C ASP A 10 -5.84 9.13 -13.83
N GLN A 11 -6.22 10.36 -13.47
CA GLN A 11 -7.18 11.15 -14.25
C GLN A 11 -6.73 11.48 -15.70
N SER A 12 -5.48 11.18 -16.07
CA SER A 12 -4.93 11.35 -17.41
C SER A 12 -5.02 10.10 -18.29
N GLY A 13 -5.47 8.96 -17.74
CA GLY A 13 -5.55 7.69 -18.46
C GLY A 13 -4.20 6.99 -18.63
N LYS A 14 -3.14 7.47 -17.97
CA LYS A 14 -1.79 6.89 -18.02
C LYS A 14 -1.42 6.39 -16.63
N VAL A 15 -0.87 5.19 -16.55
CA VAL A 15 -0.21 4.71 -15.33
C VAL A 15 1.26 5.05 -15.46
N THR A 16 1.83 5.81 -14.51
CA THR A 16 3.29 5.95 -14.43
C THR A 16 3.87 4.86 -13.56
N CYS A 17 4.55 3.90 -14.18
CA CYS A 17 5.23 2.82 -13.46
C CYS A 17 6.69 3.21 -13.19
N TYR A 18 7.07 3.28 -11.92
CA TYR A 18 8.44 3.52 -11.51
C TYR A 18 9.11 2.21 -11.11
N LEU A 19 10.20 1.88 -11.78
CA LEU A 19 10.99 0.70 -11.51
C LEU A 19 12.28 1.06 -10.76
N LEU A 20 12.55 0.31 -9.70
CA LEU A 20 13.58 0.58 -8.69
C LEU A 20 14.94 -0.04 -8.97
N PHE A 21 16.01 0.75 -8.82
CA PHE A 21 17.38 0.24 -8.99
C PHE A 21 18.49 0.77 -8.06
N ARG A 22 19.41 -0.12 -7.67
CA ARG A 22 20.83 0.09 -7.30
C ARG A 22 21.18 0.67 -5.91
N ILE A 23 21.83 -0.17 -5.10
CA ILE A 23 23.02 0.21 -4.30
C ILE A 23 24.24 -0.10 -5.19
N ASP A 24 25.35 0.61 -5.09
CA ASP A 24 26.49 0.59 -6.02
C ASP A 24 27.22 -0.75 -6.29
N HIS A 25 26.68 -1.90 -5.87
CA HIS A 25 27.26 -3.20 -6.20
C HIS A 25 26.25 -4.37 -6.19
N PRO A 26 25.43 -4.53 -7.25
CA PRO A 26 25.35 -5.86 -7.86
C PRO A 26 25.33 -5.78 -9.40
N ALA A 27 26.46 -6.06 -10.03
CA ALA A 27 26.65 -6.00 -11.49
C ALA A 27 25.80 -7.00 -12.31
N ILE A 28 24.99 -7.85 -11.66
CA ILE A 28 24.27 -8.96 -12.29
C ILE A 28 22.76 -8.84 -12.08
N SER A 29 22.28 -8.79 -10.84
CA SER A 29 20.84 -8.86 -10.54
C SER A 29 20.07 -7.64 -11.05
N MET A 30 20.63 -6.44 -10.90
CA MET A 30 19.95 -5.21 -11.28
C MET A 30 19.92 -5.02 -12.81
N PRO A 31 21.01 -5.20 -13.58
CA PRO A 31 20.91 -5.18 -15.05
C PRO A 31 19.96 -6.25 -15.62
N TRP A 32 19.81 -7.39 -14.94
CA TRP A 32 18.83 -8.40 -15.33
C TRP A 32 17.39 -7.94 -15.05
N TRP A 33 17.11 -7.37 -13.87
CA TRP A 33 15.81 -6.78 -13.53
C TRP A 33 15.43 -5.68 -14.54
N ASP A 34 16.39 -4.84 -14.96
CA ASP A 34 16.24 -3.82 -16.01
C ASP A 34 15.76 -4.42 -17.34
N LYS A 35 16.41 -5.49 -17.79
CA LYS A 35 16.05 -6.18 -19.04
C LYS A 35 14.66 -6.80 -18.96
N CYS A 36 14.32 -7.44 -17.85
CA CYS A 36 12.99 -8.00 -17.63
C CYS A 36 11.91 -6.92 -17.62
N ALA A 37 12.15 -5.82 -16.91
CA ALA A 37 11.23 -4.71 -16.82
C ALA A 37 10.96 -4.06 -18.18
N ALA A 38 12.02 -3.80 -18.96
CA ALA A 38 11.90 -3.28 -20.33
C ALA A 38 11.14 -4.25 -21.25
N GLY A 39 11.38 -5.56 -21.13
CA GLY A 39 10.67 -6.58 -21.90
C GLY A 39 9.18 -6.70 -21.55
N ILE A 40 8.80 -6.44 -20.30
CA ILE A 40 7.40 -6.34 -19.89
C ILE A 40 6.79 -5.02 -20.37
N ALA A 41 7.47 -3.89 -20.19
CA ALA A 41 6.96 -2.58 -20.59
C ALA A 41 6.65 -2.49 -22.09
N ALA A 42 7.45 -3.17 -22.94
CA ALA A 42 7.18 -3.28 -24.37
C ALA A 42 5.83 -3.94 -24.71
N GLN A 43 5.22 -4.70 -23.78
CA GLN A 43 3.89 -5.31 -23.95
C GLN A 43 2.75 -4.35 -23.58
N TYR A 44 3.05 -3.19 -22.99
CA TYR A 44 2.09 -2.19 -22.53
C TYR A 44 2.47 -0.80 -23.06
N PRO A 45 2.33 -0.55 -24.38
CA PRO A 45 2.77 0.70 -25.00
C PRO A 45 2.04 1.96 -24.49
N ASP A 46 0.84 1.79 -23.94
CA ASP A 46 0.04 2.88 -23.39
C ASP A 46 0.46 3.28 -21.96
N VAL A 47 1.34 2.49 -21.32
CA VAL A 47 1.84 2.72 -19.96
C VAL A 47 3.18 3.45 -20.04
N THR A 48 3.21 4.67 -19.53
CA THR A 48 4.47 5.40 -19.36
C THR A 48 5.25 4.81 -18.18
N TRP A 49 6.55 4.63 -18.34
CA TRP A 49 7.38 4.11 -17.26
C TRP A 49 8.73 4.81 -17.22
N ASP A 50 9.26 4.93 -16.02
CA ASP A 50 10.59 5.46 -15.73
C ASP A 50 11.31 4.52 -14.76
N LYS A 51 12.63 4.62 -14.72
CA LYS A 51 13.45 3.89 -13.75
C LYS A 51 14.30 4.84 -12.95
N GLN A 52 14.32 4.63 -11.63
CA GLN A 52 15.00 5.52 -10.70
C GLN A 52 15.91 4.76 -9.78
N HIS A 53 17.01 5.41 -9.40
CA HIS A 53 17.88 4.86 -8.39
C HIS A 53 17.20 4.91 -7.02
N ILE A 54 17.42 3.90 -6.15
CA ILE A 54 16.74 3.81 -4.85
C ILE A 54 17.00 5.05 -3.98
N ASP A 55 18.22 5.58 -4.02
CA ASP A 55 18.62 6.76 -3.27
C ASP A 55 17.82 8.01 -3.67
N ILE A 56 17.77 8.33 -4.96
CA ILE A 56 17.02 9.48 -5.47
C ILE A 56 15.51 9.25 -5.39
N LEU A 57 15.06 7.99 -5.51
CA LEU A 57 13.65 7.65 -5.36
C LEU A 57 13.19 7.89 -3.92
N CYS A 58 13.94 7.45 -2.92
CA CYS A 58 13.66 7.75 -1.51
C CYS A 58 13.62 9.27 -1.26
N ALA A 59 14.57 10.01 -1.82
CA ALA A 59 14.55 11.48 -1.73
C ALA A 59 13.28 12.08 -2.37
N ARG A 60 12.84 11.57 -3.52
CA ARG A 60 11.64 12.04 -4.20
C ARG A 60 10.34 11.62 -3.52
N PHE A 61 10.30 10.48 -2.82
CA PHE A 61 9.17 10.13 -1.96
C PHE A 61 8.91 11.20 -0.90
N VAL A 62 9.98 11.81 -0.38
CA VAL A 62 9.87 12.90 0.60
C VAL A 62 9.57 14.24 -0.07
N LEU A 63 10.27 14.56 -1.17
CA LEU A 63 10.24 15.90 -1.78
C LEU A 63 9.06 16.11 -2.75
N ASN A 64 8.65 15.07 -3.48
CA ASN A 64 7.65 15.11 -4.55
C ASN A 64 6.82 13.81 -4.62
N PRO A 65 6.12 13.42 -3.53
CA PRO A 65 5.35 12.17 -3.48
C PRO A 65 4.20 12.12 -4.52
N ASP A 66 3.69 13.28 -4.94
CA ASP A 66 2.62 13.45 -5.91
C ASP A 66 2.95 12.98 -7.34
N ARG A 67 4.23 12.68 -7.61
CA ARG A 67 4.69 12.18 -8.92
C ARG A 67 4.47 10.69 -9.14
N PHE A 68 4.15 9.93 -8.10
CA PHE A 68 4.15 8.47 -8.12
C PHE A 68 2.74 7.90 -8.19
N ASP A 69 2.45 7.11 -9.24
CA ASP A 69 1.21 6.33 -9.34
C ASP A 69 1.43 4.89 -8.88
N VAL A 70 2.36 4.18 -9.55
CA VAL A 70 2.68 2.77 -9.27
C VAL A 70 4.18 2.61 -9.16
N VAL A 71 4.63 2.02 -8.06
CA VAL A 71 6.05 1.74 -7.82
C VAL A 71 6.27 0.24 -7.75
N VAL A 72 7.12 -0.29 -8.64
CA VAL A 72 7.45 -1.72 -8.72
C VAL A 72 8.88 -1.96 -8.26
N ALA A 73 9.00 -2.76 -7.21
CA ALA A 73 10.25 -2.97 -6.49
C ALA A 73 10.67 -4.45 -6.42
N THR A 74 11.96 -4.68 -6.16
CA THR A 74 12.43 -5.97 -5.61
C THR A 74 12.00 -6.08 -4.15
N ASN A 75 12.06 -7.29 -3.57
CA ASN A 75 11.58 -7.55 -2.21
C ASN A 75 12.12 -6.54 -1.17
N LEU A 76 13.45 -6.38 -1.07
CA LEU A 76 14.09 -5.45 -0.13
C LEU A 76 13.73 -3.97 -0.39
N PHE A 77 13.65 -3.55 -1.65
CA PHE A 77 13.31 -2.16 -1.95
C PHE A 77 11.82 -1.87 -1.77
N GLY A 78 10.97 -2.88 -1.98
CA GLY A 78 9.55 -2.81 -1.69
C GLY A 78 9.32 -2.58 -0.20
N ASP A 79 10.00 -3.37 0.63
CA ASP A 79 9.96 -3.29 2.10
C ASP A 79 10.33 -1.87 2.59
N ILE A 80 11.47 -1.33 2.13
CA ILE A 80 11.91 0.02 2.50
C ILE A 80 10.89 1.09 2.09
N LEU A 81 10.36 1.01 0.86
CA LEU A 81 9.46 2.02 0.35
C LEU A 81 8.04 1.92 0.92
N SER A 82 7.57 0.72 1.22
CA SER A 82 6.26 0.53 1.84
C SER A 82 6.20 1.08 3.26
N ASP A 83 7.35 1.22 3.93
CA ASP A 83 7.45 1.95 5.20
C ASP A 83 7.63 3.46 4.98
N LEU A 84 8.49 3.85 4.02
CA LEU A 84 8.80 5.26 3.75
C LEU A 84 7.57 6.04 3.28
N GLY A 85 6.76 5.47 2.38
CA GLY A 85 5.56 6.13 1.83
C GLY A 85 4.58 6.56 2.92
N PRO A 86 4.05 5.63 3.73
CA PRO A 86 3.17 5.94 4.85
C PRO A 86 3.77 6.90 5.87
N ALA A 87 5.07 6.76 6.17
CA ALA A 87 5.78 7.68 7.05
C ALA A 87 5.77 9.14 6.51
N CYS A 88 5.89 9.33 5.20
CA CYS A 88 5.76 10.65 4.56
C CYS A 88 4.34 11.21 4.65
N THR A 89 3.31 10.35 4.74
CA THR A 89 1.91 10.75 4.87
C THR A 89 1.42 10.92 6.31
N GLY A 90 2.29 10.68 7.29
CA GLY A 90 2.05 10.98 8.71
C GLY A 90 2.19 9.79 9.66
N THR A 91 1.87 8.57 9.24
CA THR A 91 1.98 7.37 10.09
C THR A 91 1.99 6.07 9.27
N ILE A 92 2.77 5.09 9.74
CA ILE A 92 2.74 3.72 9.20
C ILE A 92 1.47 2.95 9.63
N GLY A 93 0.76 3.43 10.65
CA GLY A 93 -0.46 2.80 11.21
C GLY A 93 -1.67 2.79 10.27
N LEU A 94 -1.56 3.45 9.12
CA LEU A 94 -2.60 3.50 8.09
C LEU A 94 -2.33 2.58 6.89
N ALA A 95 -1.18 1.92 6.82
CA ALA A 95 -0.73 1.22 5.62
C ALA A 95 -1.21 -0.24 5.58
N PRO A 96 -2.19 -0.60 4.72
CA PRO A 96 -2.57 -1.99 4.51
C PRO A 96 -1.63 -2.69 3.52
N SER A 97 -1.67 -4.01 3.49
CA SER A 97 -0.93 -4.81 2.52
C SER A 97 -1.64 -6.12 2.15
N GLY A 98 -1.26 -6.69 1.00
CA GLY A 98 -1.77 -7.97 0.52
C GLY A 98 -0.70 -8.77 -0.21
N ASN A 99 -0.37 -9.95 0.32
CA ASN A 99 0.47 -10.96 -0.30
C ASN A 99 -0.41 -11.87 -1.17
N LEU A 100 -0.55 -11.49 -2.44
CA LEU A 100 -1.47 -12.13 -3.35
C LEU A 100 -0.84 -13.37 -4.02
N ASN A 101 -1.58 -14.48 -4.03
CA ASN A 101 -1.38 -15.57 -4.97
C ASN A 101 -2.33 -15.34 -6.17
N PRO A 102 -1.84 -14.76 -7.29
CA PRO A 102 -2.74 -14.23 -8.32
C PRO A 102 -3.52 -15.30 -9.07
N ASP A 103 -2.99 -16.51 -9.16
CA ASP A 103 -3.67 -17.66 -9.79
C ASP A 103 -4.63 -18.38 -8.84
N ARG A 104 -4.75 -17.92 -7.59
CA ARG A 104 -5.68 -18.39 -6.56
C ARG A 104 -5.61 -19.90 -6.28
N LYS A 105 -4.48 -20.53 -6.58
CA LYS A 105 -4.24 -21.94 -6.23
C LYS A 105 -4.01 -22.11 -4.73
N PHE A 106 -3.50 -21.07 -4.09
CA PHE A 106 -3.27 -20.98 -2.65
C PHE A 106 -3.96 -19.74 -2.09
N PRO A 107 -4.30 -19.74 -0.78
CA PRO A 107 -4.85 -18.56 -0.15
C PRO A 107 -3.85 -17.39 -0.24
N SER A 108 -4.40 -16.20 -0.48
CA SER A 108 -3.64 -14.95 -0.33
C SER A 108 -3.68 -14.51 1.15
N LEU A 109 -2.69 -13.73 1.57
CA LEU A 109 -2.58 -13.23 2.94
C LEU A 109 -2.74 -11.70 2.93
N PHE A 110 -3.55 -11.17 3.84
CA PHE A 110 -3.76 -9.73 3.99
C PHE A 110 -3.38 -9.32 5.41
N GLU A 111 -2.47 -8.36 5.52
CA GLU A 111 -1.87 -7.96 6.79
C GLU A 111 -1.50 -6.46 6.76
N PRO A 112 -1.36 -5.77 7.90
CA PRO A 112 -0.77 -4.44 7.94
C PRO A 112 0.68 -4.46 7.44
N VAL A 113 1.17 -3.33 6.92
CA VAL A 113 2.62 -3.18 6.65
C VAL A 113 3.42 -3.20 7.95
N HIS A 114 2.90 -2.58 9.01
CA HIS A 114 3.60 -2.49 10.28
C HIS A 114 3.79 -3.87 10.95
N GLY A 115 4.90 -4.00 11.67
CA GLY A 115 5.20 -5.19 12.48
C GLY A 115 4.44 -5.26 13.80
N SER A 116 4.99 -6.01 14.75
CA SER A 116 4.37 -6.30 16.05
C SER A 116 4.34 -5.15 17.06
N ALA A 117 5.11 -4.08 16.80
CA ALA A 117 5.27 -2.90 17.66
C ALA A 117 5.37 -3.24 19.18
N PRO A 118 6.43 -3.97 19.61
CA PRO A 118 6.53 -4.49 20.98
C PRO A 118 6.54 -3.41 22.06
N ASP A 119 6.98 -2.21 21.72
CA ASP A 119 7.05 -1.03 22.58
C ASP A 119 5.66 -0.50 22.99
N ILE A 120 4.61 -0.79 22.21
CA ILE A 120 3.22 -0.43 22.52
C ILE A 120 2.29 -1.62 22.75
N ALA A 121 2.79 -2.84 22.65
CA ALA A 121 2.03 -4.06 22.89
C ALA A 121 1.40 -4.06 24.30
N GLY A 122 0.13 -4.42 24.39
CA GLY A 122 -0.63 -4.43 25.65
C GLY A 122 -1.10 -3.07 26.16
N LYS A 123 -0.73 -1.95 25.51
CA LYS A 123 -1.15 -0.60 25.92
C LYS A 123 -2.48 -0.15 25.31
N HIS A 124 -3.01 -0.89 24.33
CA HIS A 124 -4.24 -0.54 23.60
C HIS A 124 -4.21 0.86 22.93
N VAL A 125 -3.04 1.28 22.44
CA VAL A 125 -2.84 2.56 21.75
C VAL A 125 -2.46 2.41 20.26
N ALA A 126 -2.38 1.18 19.77
CA ALA A 126 -2.07 0.91 18.37
C ALA A 126 -3.23 1.37 17.47
N ASN A 127 -2.89 1.96 16.32
CA ASN A 127 -3.86 2.36 15.30
C ASN A 127 -4.43 1.10 14.61
N PRO A 128 -5.76 0.83 14.69
CA PRO A 128 -6.33 -0.38 14.10
C PRO A 128 -6.58 -0.26 12.59
N ILE A 129 -6.42 0.93 11.99
CA ILE A 129 -6.90 1.21 10.63
C ILE A 129 -6.20 0.35 9.58
N ALA A 130 -4.87 0.18 9.64
CA ALA A 130 -4.16 -0.67 8.69
C ALA A 130 -4.72 -2.09 8.65
N MET A 131 -5.03 -2.68 9.81
CA MET A 131 -5.61 -4.03 9.89
C MET A 131 -7.04 -4.07 9.30
N ILE A 132 -7.87 -3.09 9.63
CA ILE A 132 -9.24 -3.00 9.11
C ILE A 132 -9.23 -2.83 7.59
N TRP A 133 -8.33 -2.00 7.07
CA TRP A 133 -8.20 -1.78 5.64
C TRP A 133 -7.63 -3.02 4.92
N SER A 134 -6.66 -3.74 5.49
CA SER A 134 -6.24 -5.04 4.94
C SER A 134 -7.39 -6.04 4.87
N ALA A 135 -8.30 -6.06 5.85
CA ALA A 135 -9.51 -6.87 5.78
C ALA A 135 -10.49 -6.41 4.68
N ALA A 136 -10.63 -5.10 4.45
CA ALA A 136 -11.40 -4.59 3.32
C ALA A 136 -10.81 -5.04 1.97
N MET A 137 -9.48 -4.95 1.81
CA MET A 137 -8.78 -5.45 0.60
C MET A 137 -9.01 -6.95 0.38
N MET A 138 -9.05 -7.73 1.47
CA MET A 138 -9.37 -9.15 1.41
C MET A 138 -10.78 -9.38 0.86
N LEU A 139 -11.79 -8.63 1.32
CA LEU A 139 -13.16 -8.75 0.81
C LEU A 139 -13.21 -8.44 -0.68
N ASP A 140 -12.63 -7.32 -1.11
CA ASP A 140 -12.57 -6.95 -2.53
C ASP A 140 -11.92 -8.06 -3.37
N PHE A 141 -10.81 -8.63 -2.88
CA PHE A 141 -10.14 -9.74 -3.55
C PHE A 141 -11.04 -10.98 -3.64
N LEU A 142 -11.70 -11.39 -2.54
CA LEU A 142 -12.59 -12.56 -2.53
C LEU A 142 -13.77 -12.38 -3.48
N GLY A 143 -14.34 -11.18 -3.55
CA GLY A 143 -15.45 -10.82 -4.44
C GLY A 143 -15.08 -10.59 -5.90
N HIS A 144 -13.81 -10.74 -6.27
CA HIS A 144 -13.30 -10.37 -7.59
C HIS A 144 -13.67 -8.92 -7.97
N SER A 145 -13.58 -8.01 -6.99
CA SER A 145 -13.98 -6.61 -7.10
C SER A 145 -15.41 -6.39 -7.57
N SER A 146 -16.32 -7.30 -7.18
CA SER A 146 -17.74 -7.27 -7.54
C SER A 146 -18.63 -7.71 -6.38
N GLY A 147 -19.95 -7.50 -6.52
CA GLY A 147 -20.94 -8.01 -5.58
C GLY A 147 -20.91 -7.36 -4.19
N LYS A 148 -21.44 -8.10 -3.21
CA LYS A 148 -21.59 -7.62 -1.82
C LYS A 148 -20.24 -7.42 -1.14
N GLU A 149 -19.23 -8.17 -1.56
CA GLU A 149 -17.87 -8.06 -1.07
C GLU A 149 -17.24 -6.72 -1.49
N ARG A 150 -17.51 -6.26 -2.72
CA ARG A 150 -17.09 -4.92 -3.18
C ARG A 150 -17.83 -3.83 -2.42
N GLU A 151 -19.14 -3.97 -2.25
CA GLU A 151 -19.95 -3.04 -1.46
C GLU A 151 -19.44 -2.94 -0.01
N ALA A 152 -19.08 -4.07 0.60
CA ALA A 152 -18.49 -4.12 1.94
C ALA A 152 -17.11 -3.44 2.00
N HIS A 153 -16.24 -3.69 1.02
CA HIS A 153 -14.96 -2.96 0.90
C HIS A 153 -15.19 -1.45 0.86
N ASP A 154 -16.06 -0.98 -0.04
CA ASP A 154 -16.31 0.45 -0.24
C ASP A 154 -16.95 1.09 1.01
N ALA A 155 -17.82 0.37 1.72
CA ALA A 155 -18.37 0.81 3.00
C ALA A 155 -17.30 0.96 4.08
N ILE A 156 -16.37 0.00 4.19
CA ILE A 156 -15.26 0.04 5.15
C ILE A 156 -14.33 1.22 4.87
N LEU A 157 -13.92 1.43 3.61
CA LEU A 157 -13.08 2.58 3.25
C LEU A 157 -13.77 3.89 3.60
N LYS A 158 -15.06 4.04 3.27
CA LYS A 158 -15.83 5.24 3.61
C LYS A 158 -15.90 5.49 5.12
N ALA A 159 -16.07 4.43 5.92
CA ALA A 159 -16.09 4.52 7.38
C ALA A 159 -14.71 4.90 7.96
N ILE A 160 -13.62 4.37 7.39
CA ILE A 160 -12.25 4.77 7.74
C ILE A 160 -12.04 6.25 7.42
N GLU A 161 -12.35 6.69 6.20
CA GLU A 161 -12.21 8.09 5.76
C GLU A 161 -12.98 9.05 6.68
N ALA A 162 -14.23 8.74 6.98
CA ALA A 162 -15.04 9.57 7.88
C ALA A 162 -14.47 9.58 9.31
N THR A 163 -13.89 8.48 9.79
CA THR A 163 -13.21 8.46 11.11
C THR A 163 -11.92 9.28 11.09
N LEU A 164 -11.16 9.25 9.99
CA LEU A 164 -9.95 10.05 9.82
C LEU A 164 -10.25 11.55 9.79
N ILE A 165 -11.38 11.96 9.21
CA ILE A 165 -11.80 13.37 9.17
C ILE A 165 -12.37 13.84 10.51
N GLU A 166 -13.27 13.06 11.11
CA GLU A 166 -14.05 13.49 12.29
C GLU A 166 -13.41 13.12 13.63
N GLY A 167 -12.50 12.15 13.63
CA GLY A 167 -12.02 11.48 14.84
C GLY A 167 -12.99 10.41 15.36
N PRO A 168 -12.65 9.76 16.48
CA PRO A 168 -11.47 9.98 17.31
C PRO A 168 -10.18 9.38 16.69
N HIS A 169 -9.01 9.89 17.11
CA HIS A 169 -7.71 9.48 16.56
C HIS A 169 -6.79 8.86 17.62
N THR A 170 -6.01 7.86 17.22
CA THR A 170 -4.92 7.30 18.04
C THR A 170 -3.72 8.26 18.13
N GLY A 171 -2.77 7.96 19.02
CA GLY A 171 -1.63 8.84 19.32
C GLY A 171 -0.69 9.10 18.13
N ASP A 172 -0.54 8.15 17.21
CA ASP A 172 0.24 8.31 15.97
C ASP A 172 -0.35 9.35 15.02
N LEU A 173 -1.65 9.65 15.15
CA LEU A 173 -2.35 10.71 14.43
C LEU A 173 -2.54 11.98 15.28
N GLY A 174 -1.84 12.09 16.42
CA GLY A 174 -1.92 13.24 17.33
C GLY A 174 -3.15 13.26 18.25
N GLY A 175 -3.93 12.18 18.28
CA GLY A 175 -5.08 12.05 19.18
C GLY A 175 -4.75 11.35 20.50
N SER A 176 -5.80 11.02 21.26
CA SER A 176 -5.68 10.34 22.56
C SER A 176 -6.55 9.09 22.68
N ALA A 177 -7.15 8.64 21.56
CA ALA A 177 -8.04 7.50 21.55
C ALA A 177 -7.26 6.18 21.63
N SER A 178 -7.88 5.21 22.28
CA SER A 178 -7.43 3.82 22.29
C SER A 178 -7.77 3.11 20.98
N THR A 179 -7.09 1.99 20.73
CA THR A 179 -7.37 1.06 19.63
C THR A 179 -8.86 0.72 19.55
N SER A 180 -9.47 0.43 20.69
CA SER A 180 -10.88 0.02 20.78
C SER A 180 -11.84 1.16 20.49
N GLU A 181 -11.52 2.39 20.87
CA GLU A 181 -12.35 3.56 20.58
C GLU A 181 -12.39 3.86 19.08
N VAL A 182 -11.23 3.85 18.41
CA VAL A 182 -11.16 4.02 16.96
C VAL A 182 -11.89 2.88 16.24
N GLY A 183 -11.67 1.62 16.65
CA GLY A 183 -12.37 0.48 16.06
C GLY A 183 -13.90 0.56 16.20
N LYS A 184 -14.40 1.01 17.36
CA LYS A 184 -15.84 1.24 17.59
C LYS A 184 -16.37 2.40 16.76
N ALA A 185 -15.61 3.48 16.61
CA ALA A 185 -16.02 4.62 15.80
C ALA A 185 -16.18 4.25 14.32
N ILE A 186 -15.23 3.48 13.78
CA ILE A 186 -15.33 2.93 12.42
C ILE A 186 -16.56 2.03 12.29
N ALA A 187 -16.76 1.10 13.23
CA ALA A 187 -17.91 0.20 13.21
C ALA A 187 -19.25 0.94 13.27
N ALA A 188 -19.34 2.02 14.05
CA ALA A 188 -20.55 2.84 14.14
C ALA A 188 -20.89 3.57 12.82
N LYS A 189 -19.89 3.83 11.97
CA LYS A 189 -20.05 4.49 10.66
C LYS A 189 -20.38 3.51 9.52
N LEU A 190 -20.38 2.20 9.80
CA LEU A 190 -20.83 1.16 8.86
C LEU A 190 -22.34 0.89 8.94
N ALA A 191 -22.98 1.30 10.03
CA ALA A 191 -24.38 1.01 10.36
C ALA A 191 -25.38 1.97 9.70
#